data_AF-Q86V67-F1
#
_entry.id   AF-Q86V67-F1
#
_cell.length_a   1.000
_cell.length_b   1.000
_cell.length_c   1.000
_cell.angle_alpha   90.00
_cell.angle_beta   90.00
_cell.angle_gamma   90.00
#
_symmetry.space_group_name_H-M   'P 1'
#
loop_
_entity.id
_entity.type
_entity.pdbx_description
1 polymer ?
#
loop_
_entity_poly.entity_id
_entity_poly.type
_entity_poly.pdbx_seq_one_letter_code
_entity_poly.pdbx_strand_id
1 'polypeptide(L)'
;MVETKKVTSSGVLLLDNYSDRIQVLRNMVHCADLSNPTKPLELYRQWTDRIMAEFFQQGDRERERGMEISPMCDKHTASVEKSQVGFIDYIVHPLWETWADL
;
A
#
# COMPACT_ATOMS: atom_id res chain seq x y z
N MET A 1 -14.56 -11.25 -6.46
CA MET A 1 -15.58 -10.73 -5.52
C MET A 1 -16.29 -9.51 -6.09
N VAL A 2 -15.57 -8.49 -6.57
CA VAL A 2 -16.17 -7.38 -7.32
C VAL A 2 -17.00 -7.87 -8.51
N GLU A 3 -16.42 -8.74 -9.36
CA GLU A 3 -17.09 -9.30 -10.55
C GLU A 3 -18.37 -10.10 -10.24
N THR A 4 -18.47 -10.67 -9.04
CA THR A 4 -19.57 -11.54 -8.62
C THR A 4 -20.39 -10.94 -7.48
N LYS A 5 -20.27 -9.62 -7.25
CA LYS A 5 -20.87 -8.96 -6.09
C LYS A 5 -22.39 -9.02 -6.15
N LYS A 6 -22.99 -9.28 -4.99
CA LYS A 6 -24.42 -9.21 -4.79
C LYS A 6 -24.70 -8.07 -3.83
N VAL A 7 -25.69 -7.24 -4.16
CA VAL A 7 -26.11 -6.12 -3.34
C VAL A 7 -27.57 -6.29 -2.95
N THR A 8 -27.91 -5.88 -1.74
CA THR A 8 -29.29 -5.72 -1.29
C THR A 8 -29.99 -4.60 -2.08
N SER A 9 -31.32 -4.50 -1.96
CA SER A 9 -32.08 -3.37 -2.53
C SER A 9 -31.61 -2.00 -1.99
N SER A 10 -31.03 -1.97 -0.79
CA SER A 10 -30.40 -0.77 -0.20
C SER A 10 -28.96 -0.51 -0.68
N GLY A 11 -28.42 -1.32 -1.59
CA GLY A 11 -27.04 -1.17 -2.08
C GLY A 11 -25.96 -1.71 -1.13
N VAL A 12 -26.34 -2.35 -0.02
CA VAL A 12 -25.40 -2.98 0.93
C VAL A 12 -24.91 -4.31 0.37
N LEU A 13 -23.59 -4.55 0.42
CA LEU A 13 -22.94 -5.78 -0.04
C LEU A 13 -23.41 -7.02 0.75
N LEU A 14 -23.76 -8.08 0.02
CA LEU A 14 -24.14 -9.38 0.58
C LEU A 14 -22.94 -10.32 0.61
N LEU A 15 -22.61 -10.84 1.79
CA LEU A 15 -21.50 -11.75 2.04
C LEU A 15 -22.02 -12.97 2.81
N ASP A 16 -22.53 -13.96 2.07
CA ASP A 16 -23.38 -15.03 2.61
C ASP A 16 -22.61 -16.13 3.37
N ASN A 17 -21.29 -16.19 3.21
CA ASN A 17 -20.46 -17.22 3.83
C ASN A 17 -19.22 -16.63 4.53
N TYR A 18 -18.53 -17.46 5.31
CA TYR A 18 -17.32 -17.03 6.03
C TYR A 18 -16.17 -16.68 5.09
N SER A 19 -16.00 -17.40 3.98
CA SER A 19 -14.90 -17.18 3.04
C SER A 19 -14.96 -15.79 2.42
N ASP A 20 -16.15 -15.35 2.01
CA ASP A 20 -16.33 -14.01 1.45
C ASP A 20 -16.08 -12.94 2.52
N ARG A 21 -16.66 -13.10 3.71
CA ARG A 21 -16.45 -12.15 4.82
C ARG A 21 -14.98 -12.02 5.21
N ILE A 22 -14.26 -13.13 5.35
CA ILE A 22 -12.84 -13.09 5.75
C ILE A 22 -11.96 -12.52 4.63
N GLN A 23 -12.29 -12.76 3.36
CA GLN A 23 -11.58 -12.15 2.24
C GLN A 23 -11.77 -10.63 2.22
N VAL A 24 -12.98 -10.10 2.45
CA VAL A 24 -13.21 -8.65 2.57
C VAL A 24 -12.43 -8.08 3.75
N LEU A 25 -12.48 -8.71 4.92
CA LEU A 25 -11.78 -8.22 6.11
C LEU A 25 -10.26 -8.17 5.93
N ARG A 26 -9.67 -9.18 5.28
CA ARG A 26 -8.23 -9.18 4.97
C ARG A 26 -7.85 -8.02 4.04
N ASN A 27 -8.65 -7.81 2.99
CA ASN A 27 -8.42 -6.70 2.06
C ASN A 27 -8.66 -5.34 2.72
N MET A 28 -9.63 -5.22 3.62
CA MET A 28 -9.88 -4.00 4.39
C MET A 28 -8.66 -3.61 5.23
N VAL A 29 -8.10 -4.57 5.97
CA VAL A 29 -6.88 -4.35 6.78
C VAL A 29 -5.70 -4.03 5.87
N HIS A 30 -5.56 -4.71 4.73
CA HIS A 30 -4.47 -4.43 3.79
C HIS A 30 -4.58 -3.05 3.14
N CYS A 31 -5.78 -2.61 2.75
CA CYS A 31 -6.03 -1.26 2.27
C CYS A 31 -5.68 -0.24 3.37
N ALA A 32 -6.06 -0.51 4.63
CA ALA A 32 -5.72 0.36 5.74
C ALA A 32 -4.20 0.51 5.93
N ASP A 33 -3.44 -0.59 5.80
CA ASP A 33 -1.98 -0.60 5.86
C ASP A 33 -1.34 0.19 4.69
N LEU A 34 -1.88 0.02 3.47
CA LEU A 34 -1.47 0.74 2.27
C LEU A 34 -2.23 2.06 2.04
N SER A 35 -2.68 2.70 3.12
CA SER A 35 -3.52 3.91 3.03
C SER A 35 -2.74 5.22 2.99
N ASN A 36 -1.42 5.21 3.17
CA ASN A 36 -0.64 6.45 3.27
C ASN A 36 -0.84 7.38 2.06
N PRO A 37 -0.77 6.89 0.80
CA PRO A 37 -0.96 7.75 -0.37
C PRO A 37 -2.39 8.25 -0.60
N THR A 38 -3.38 7.72 0.14
CA THR A 38 -4.78 8.14 0.01
C THR A 38 -5.19 9.26 0.98
N LYS A 39 -4.25 9.71 1.83
CA LYS A 39 -4.48 10.77 2.82
C LYS A 39 -4.16 12.16 2.26
N PRO A 40 -4.63 13.24 2.92
CA PRO A 40 -4.16 14.58 2.63
C PRO A 40 -2.64 14.66 2.54
N LEU A 41 -2.14 15.44 1.57
CA LEU A 41 -0.73 15.47 1.21
C LEU A 41 0.21 15.74 2.40
N GLU A 42 -0.21 16.58 3.35
CA GLU A 42 0.57 16.86 4.57
C GLU A 42 0.84 15.61 5.40
N LEU A 43 -0.16 14.72 5.55
CA LEU A 43 0.00 13.46 6.27
C LEU A 43 0.80 12.46 5.44
N TYR A 44 0.52 12.36 4.15
CA TYR A 44 1.22 11.43 3.28
C TYR A 44 2.73 11.72 3.25
N ARG A 45 3.14 12.99 3.12
CA ARG A 45 4.56 13.37 3.14
C ARG A 45 5.28 12.94 4.42
N GLN A 46 4.64 13.08 5.59
CA GLN A 46 5.21 12.61 6.84
C GLN A 46 5.43 11.09 6.87
N TRP A 47 4.52 10.32 6.26
CA TRP A 47 4.69 8.88 6.13
C TRP A 47 5.79 8.51 5.14
N THR A 48 5.89 9.23 4.02
CA THR A 48 6.99 9.06 3.06
C THR A 48 8.34 9.34 3.72
N ASP A 49 8.47 10.41 4.51
CA ASP A 49 9.71 10.73 5.21
C ASP A 49 10.11 9.63 6.19
N ARG A 50 9.15 9.09 6.94
CA ARG A 50 9.39 8.00 7.90
C ARG A 50 9.83 6.70 7.24
N ILE A 51 9.14 6.27 6.18
CA ILE A 51 9.49 5.02 5.50
C ILE A 51 10.83 5.12 4.77
N MET A 52 11.15 6.28 4.18
CA MET A 52 12.46 6.48 3.56
C MET A 52 13.58 6.53 4.59
N ALA A 53 13.37 7.14 5.75
CA ALA A 53 14.34 7.11 6.84
C ALA A 53 14.62 5.67 7.32
N GLU A 54 13.59 4.83 7.41
CA GLU A 54 13.73 3.41 7.73
C GLU A 54 14.51 2.64 6.66
N PHE A 55 14.17 2.82 5.38
CA PHE A 55 14.87 2.18 4.26
C PHE A 55 16.34 2.58 4.20
N PHE A 56 16.65 3.86 4.41
CA PHE A 56 18.04 4.32 4.42
C PHE A 56 18.82 3.78 5.62
N GLN A 57 18.18 3.63 6.77
CA GLN A 57 18.80 2.96 7.92
C GLN A 57 19.11 1.49 7.62
N GLN A 58 18.23 0.80 6.89
CA GLN A 58 18.50 -0.56 6.42
C GLN A 58 19.69 -0.57 5.44
N GLY A 59 19.71 0.31 4.45
CA GLY A 59 20.78 0.37 3.45
C GLY A 59 22.14 0.72 4.06
N ASP A 60 22.18 1.55 5.10
CA ASP A 60 23.41 1.81 5.86
C ASP A 60 23.93 0.52 6.54
N ARG A 61 23.04 -0.28 7.15
CA ARG A 61 23.42 -1.59 7.74
C ARG A 61 23.85 -2.61 6.70
N GLU A 62 23.21 -2.63 5.53
CA GLU A 62 23.60 -3.50 4.41
C GLU A 62 25.00 -3.12 3.90
N ARG A 63 25.27 -1.82 3.73
CA ARG A 63 26.58 -1.29 3.34
C ARG A 63 27.67 -1.66 4.35
N GLU A 64 27.42 -1.46 5.64
CA GLU A 64 28.36 -1.81 6.72
C GLU A 64 28.73 -3.29 6.73
N ARG A 65 27.80 -4.16 6.31
CA ARG A 65 28.01 -5.61 6.22
C ARG A 65 28.60 -6.07 4.89
N GLY A 66 28.89 -5.15 3.96
CA GLY A 66 29.35 -5.47 2.61
C GLY A 66 28.32 -6.24 1.78
N MET A 67 27.03 -6.07 2.08
CA MET A 67 25.93 -6.67 1.34
C MET A 67 25.55 -5.79 0.14
N GLU A 68 24.90 -6.38 -0.86
CA GLU A 68 24.18 -5.61 -1.88
C GLU A 68 23.06 -4.80 -1.19
N ILE A 69 22.98 -3.51 -1.48
CA ILE A 69 21.97 -2.63 -0.88
C ILE A 69 20.63 -2.90 -1.57
N SER A 70 19.59 -3.12 -0.77
CA SER A 70 18.23 -3.38 -1.25
C SER A 70 17.71 -2.22 -2.11
N PRO A 71 16.83 -2.49 -3.09
CA PRO A 71 16.15 -1.43 -3.83
C PRO A 71 15.53 -0.40 -2.87
N MET A 72 15.61 0.88 -3.23
CA MET A 72 15.14 2.02 -2.42
C MET A 72 15.89 2.32 -1.12
N CYS A 73 16.81 1.47 -0.70
CA CYS A 73 17.49 1.61 0.59
C CYS A 73 18.79 2.42 0.51
N ASP A 74 19.27 2.78 -0.69
CA ASP A 74 20.46 3.62 -0.83
C ASP A 74 20.11 5.12 -0.93
N LYS A 75 20.38 5.87 0.14
CA LYS A 75 20.17 7.32 0.23
C LYS A 75 20.94 8.16 -0.80
N HIS A 76 21.96 7.59 -1.45
CA HIS A 76 22.75 8.31 -2.45
C HIS A 76 22.20 8.18 -3.87
N THR A 77 21.33 7.18 -4.12
CA THR A 77 20.83 6.87 -5.46
C THR A 77 19.30 6.81 -5.54
N ALA A 78 18.60 6.75 -4.40
CA ALA A 78 17.14 6.72 -4.36
C ALA A 78 16.50 7.99 -4.91
N SER A 79 15.53 7.83 -5.81
CA SER A 79 14.62 8.89 -6.24
C SER A 79 13.28 8.69 -5.54
N VAL A 80 13.06 9.39 -4.43
CA VAL A 80 11.89 9.21 -3.56
C VAL A 80 10.59 9.44 -4.34
N GLU A 81 10.52 10.52 -5.11
CA GLU A 81 9.31 10.94 -5.82
C GLU A 81 8.92 9.92 -6.89
N LYS A 82 9.88 9.47 -7.71
CA LYS A 82 9.63 8.45 -8.74
C LYS A 82 9.14 7.16 -8.13
N SER A 83 9.69 6.78 -6.98
CA SER A 83 9.29 5.55 -6.30
C SER A 83 7.93 5.67 -5.64
N GLN A 84 7.55 6.84 -5.13
CA GLN A 84 6.18 7.07 -4.67
C GLN A 84 5.17 7.02 -5.83
N VAL A 85 5.50 7.60 -6.99
CA VAL A 85 4.66 7.49 -8.20
C VAL A 85 4.51 6.02 -8.61
N GLY A 86 5.62 5.28 -8.75
CA GLY A 86 5.56 3.85 -9.10
C GLY A 86 4.82 3.01 -8.07
N PHE A 87 4.97 3.30 -6.77
CA PHE A 87 4.22 2.63 -5.71
C PHE A 87 2.71 2.86 -5.82
N ILE A 88 2.30 4.08 -6.19
CA ILE A 88 0.91 4.38 -6.48
C ILE A 88 0.44 3.63 -7.71
N ASP A 89 1.13 3.78 -8.84
CA ASP A 89 0.69 3.24 -10.14
C ASP A 89 0.57 1.71 -10.14
N TYR A 90 1.51 1.02 -9.49
CA TYR A 90 1.60 -0.45 -9.58
C TYR A 90 1.01 -1.20 -8.39
N ILE A 91 0.82 -0.56 -7.24
CA ILE A 91 0.38 -1.24 -6.02
C ILE A 91 -0.85 -0.57 -5.42
N VAL A 92 -0.73 0.69 -5.03
CA VAL A 92 -1.77 1.34 -4.23
C VAL A 92 -3.02 1.67 -5.06
N HIS A 93 -2.86 2.26 -6.25
CA HIS A 93 -3.98 2.60 -7.11
C HIS A 93 -4.79 1.36 -7.53
N PRO A 94 -4.19 0.28 -8.09
CA PRO A 94 -4.97 -0.91 -8.46
C PRO A 94 -5.74 -1.54 -7.27
N LEU A 95 -5.14 -1.55 -6.08
CA LEU A 95 -5.78 -2.05 -4.87
C LEU A 95 -6.98 -1.18 -4.46
N TRP A 96 -6.78 0.13 -4.37
CA TRP A 96 -7.82 1.06 -3.92
C TRP A 96 -8.92 1.26 -4.95
N GLU A 97 -8.62 1.18 -6.25
CA GLU A 97 -9.61 1.18 -7.33
C GLU A 97 -10.49 -0.07 -7.23
N THR A 98 -9.89 -1.26 -7.08
CA THR A 98 -10.63 -2.52 -6.88
C THR A 98 -11.49 -2.49 -5.60
N TRP A 99 -11.01 -1.84 -4.54
CA TRP A 99 -11.77 -1.66 -3.30
C TRP A 99 -12.91 -0.66 -3.46
N ALA A 100 -12.74 0.41 -4.23
CA ALA A 100 -13.79 1.39 -4.51
C ALA A 100 -14.91 0.79 -5.38
N ASP A 101 -14.57 -0.14 -6.26
CA ASP A 101 -15.53 -0.88 -7.09
C ASP A 101 -16.35 -1.92 -6.32
N LEU A 102 -15.92 -2.34 -5.12
CA LEU A 102 -16.61 -3.34 -4.30
C LEU A 102 -17.87 -2.75 -3.64
#